data_AF-A0A377BKH7-F1
#
_entry.id   AF-A0A377BKH7-F1
#
_cell.length_a   1.000
_cell.length_b   1.000
_cell.length_c   1.000
_cell.angle_alpha   90.00
_cell.angle_beta   90.00
_cell.angle_gamma   90.00
#
_symmetry.space_group_name_H-M   'P 1'
#
loop_
_entity.id
_entity.type
_entity.pdbx_description
1 polymer ?
#
loop_
_entity_poly.entity_id
_entity_poly.type
_entity_poly.pdbx_seq_one_letter_code
_entity_poly.pdbx_strand_id
1 'polypeptide(L)'
;MRLLHTMLRVGDLQRSIDFYTKVLGMKLLRTSENPEYKYSLAFVGYGPETEEAVIELTYNWGVDKYELGTAYGHIALSVDNAAEACEKIRQNGGNVTREAVR
;
A
#
# COMPACT_ATOMS: atom_id res chain seq x y z
N MET A 1 15.30 14.39 11.40
CA MET A 1 14.94 12.95 11.23
C MET A 1 13.55 12.88 10.62
N ARG A 2 13.30 11.96 9.69
CA ARG A 2 12.02 11.84 8.94
C ARG A 2 11.71 10.35 8.70
N LEU A 3 10.44 9.95 8.75
CA LEU A 3 10.01 8.62 8.30
C LEU A 3 10.09 8.57 6.77
N LEU A 4 10.75 7.54 6.22
CA LEU A 4 10.95 7.41 4.77
C LEU A 4 9.93 6.47 4.15
N HIS A 5 9.74 5.30 4.74
CA HIS A 5 8.76 4.35 4.28
C HIS A 5 8.34 3.39 5.40
N THR A 6 7.23 2.71 5.18
CA THR A 6 6.89 1.45 5.86
C THR A 6 6.84 0.34 4.82
N MET A 7 7.42 -0.81 5.14
CA MET A 7 7.50 -1.93 4.20
C MET A 7 6.52 -3.04 4.59
N LEU A 8 5.75 -3.50 3.61
CA LEU A 8 4.85 -4.64 3.72
C LEU A 8 5.23 -5.70 2.70
N ARG A 9 5.30 -6.96 3.14
CA ARG A 9 5.39 -8.09 2.22
C ARG A 9 4.02 -8.40 1.64
N VAL A 10 3.96 -8.65 0.34
CA VAL A 10 2.73 -8.96 -0.39
C VAL A 10 2.87 -10.24 -1.18
N GLY A 11 1.76 -10.96 -1.37
CA GLY A 11 1.72 -12.21 -2.13
C GLY A 11 1.54 -12.05 -3.64
N ASP A 12 1.12 -10.86 -4.08
CA ASP A 12 0.95 -10.51 -5.48
C ASP A 12 1.26 -9.02 -5.63
N LEU A 13 2.37 -8.72 -6.31
CA LEU A 13 2.85 -7.34 -6.44
C LEU A 13 1.90 -6.49 -7.28
N GLN A 14 1.44 -6.99 -8.42
CA GLN A 14 0.61 -6.20 -9.33
C GLN A 14 -0.76 -5.93 -8.75
N ARG A 15 -1.39 -6.94 -8.12
CA ARG A 15 -2.66 -6.75 -7.40
C ARG A 15 -2.52 -5.70 -6.29
N SER A 16 -1.39 -5.69 -5.60
CA SER A 16 -1.12 -4.72 -4.54
C SER A 16 -0.92 -3.31 -5.11
N ILE A 17 -0.11 -3.16 -6.17
CA ILE A 17 0.05 -1.88 -6.88
C ILE A 17 -1.31 -1.36 -7.34
N ASP A 18 -2.14 -2.20 -7.96
CA ASP A 18 -3.46 -1.83 -8.43
C ASP A 18 -4.37 -1.37 -7.29
N PHE A 19 -4.34 -2.04 -6.14
CA PHE A 19 -5.08 -1.59 -4.95
C PHE A 19 -4.65 -0.19 -4.52
N TYR A 20 -3.35 0.03 -4.29
CA TYR A 20 -2.89 1.34 -3.81
C TYR A 20 -3.09 2.45 -4.84
N THR A 21 -2.95 2.16 -6.14
CA THR A 21 -3.05 3.19 -7.19
C THR A 21 -4.48 3.45 -7.65
N LYS A 22 -5.27 2.40 -7.89
CA LYS A 22 -6.63 2.53 -8.44
C LYS A 22 -7.70 2.70 -7.36
N VAL A 23 -7.52 2.08 -6.18
CA VAL A 23 -8.50 2.15 -5.09
C VAL A 23 -8.18 3.31 -4.14
N LEU A 24 -6.91 3.49 -3.78
CA LEU A 24 -6.49 4.53 -2.82
C LEU A 24 -5.91 5.79 -3.49
N GLY A 25 -5.78 5.80 -4.82
CA GLY A 25 -5.34 6.99 -5.57
C GLY A 25 -3.88 7.36 -5.39
N MET A 26 -3.03 6.46 -4.86
CA MET A 26 -1.58 6.68 -4.82
C MET A 26 -0.96 6.61 -6.21
N LYS A 27 0.29 7.04 -6.32
CA LYS A 27 1.12 6.87 -7.52
C LYS A 27 2.10 5.72 -7.30
N LEU A 28 2.36 4.95 -8.36
CA LEU A 28 3.54 4.10 -8.43
C LEU A 28 4.75 4.99 -8.71
N LEU A 29 5.66 5.07 -7.75
CA LEU A 29 6.80 5.99 -7.79
C LEU A 29 8.02 5.32 -8.40
N ARG A 30 8.26 4.06 -8.02
CA ARG A 30 9.44 3.30 -8.43
C ARG A 30 9.19 1.81 -8.29
N THR A 31 9.78 1.04 -9.18
CA THR A 31 9.91 -0.42 -9.04
C THR A 31 11.39 -0.79 -9.09
N SER A 32 11.72 -1.94 -8.51
CA SER A 32 13.07 -2.50 -8.55
C SER A 32 12.99 -4.01 -8.43
N GLU A 33 13.94 -4.72 -9.00
CA GLU A 33 14.02 -6.18 -8.90
C GLU A 33 15.42 -6.59 -8.48
N ASN A 34 15.50 -7.68 -7.73
CA ASN A 34 16.75 -8.30 -7.37
C ASN A 34 16.70 -9.79 -7.76
N PRO A 35 17.17 -10.16 -8.95
CA PRO A 35 17.12 -11.54 -9.44
C PRO A 35 17.96 -12.52 -8.61
N GLU A 36 19.06 -12.05 -8.02
CA GLU A 36 19.94 -12.87 -7.18
C GLU A 36 19.20 -13.36 -5.93
N TYR A 37 18.45 -12.46 -5.29
CA TYR A 37 17.70 -12.74 -4.07
C TYR A 37 16.21 -13.00 -4.30
N LYS A 38 15.77 -13.02 -5.57
CA LYS A 38 14.41 -13.34 -6.02
C LYS A 38 13.30 -12.53 -5.33
N TYR A 39 13.41 -11.21 -5.37
CA TYR A 39 12.33 -10.32 -4.96
C TYR A 39 12.14 -9.14 -5.91
N SER A 40 10.91 -8.62 -5.95
CA SER A 40 10.55 -7.38 -6.64
C SER A 40 9.95 -6.41 -5.63
N LEU A 41 10.26 -5.13 -5.79
CA LEU A 41 9.82 -4.03 -4.95
C LEU A 41 8.95 -3.06 -5.76
N ALA A 42 7.94 -2.49 -5.10
CA ALA A 42 7.19 -1.35 -5.62
C ALA A 42 7.01 -0.30 -4.52
N PHE A 43 7.24 0.97 -4.86
CA PHE A 43 7.08 2.10 -3.95
C PHE A 43 5.85 2.90 -4.38
N VAL A 44 4.88 3.04 -3.49
CA VAL A 44 3.62 3.77 -3.74
C VAL A 44 3.40 4.85 -2.69
N GLY A 45 2.88 6.01 -3.10
CA GLY A 45 2.64 7.14 -2.20
C GLY A 45 1.88 8.29 -2.88
N TYR A 46 1.62 9.37 -2.15
CA TYR A 46 0.91 10.54 -2.67
C TYR A 46 1.84 11.61 -3.27
N GLY A 47 3.10 11.65 -2.82
CA GLY A 47 4.16 12.51 -3.33
C GLY A 47 5.50 11.78 -3.56
N PRO A 48 6.55 12.50 -3.96
CA PRO A 48 7.86 11.92 -4.22
C PRO A 48 8.55 11.41 -2.94
N GLU A 49 9.33 10.33 -3.03
CA GLU A 49 10.05 9.70 -1.90
C GLU A 49 10.98 10.68 -1.13
N THR A 50 11.42 11.75 -1.79
CA THR A 50 12.25 12.81 -1.20
C THR A 50 11.52 13.68 -0.19
N GLU A 51 10.20 13.78 -0.29
CA GLU A 51 9.37 14.71 0.49
C GLU A 51 8.39 13.97 1.41
N GLU A 52 7.81 12.86 0.96
CA GLU A 52 6.79 12.11 1.70
C GLU A 52 7.29 10.73 2.18
N ALA A 53 6.58 10.18 3.17
CA ALA A 53 6.73 8.79 3.55
C ALA A 53 5.90 7.92 2.60
N VAL A 54 6.47 6.81 2.14
CA VAL A 54 5.84 5.94 1.12
C VAL A 54 5.61 4.53 1.65
N ILE A 55 4.82 3.74 0.93
CA ILE A 55 4.67 2.31 1.19
C ILE A 55 5.59 1.56 0.24
N GLU A 56 6.50 0.77 0.83
CA GLU A 56 7.30 -0.20 0.10
C GLU A 56 6.59 -1.55 0.12
N LEU A 57 6.28 -2.08 -1.06
CA LEU A 57 5.70 -3.40 -1.26
C LEU A 57 6.80 -4.35 -1.69
N THR A 58 7.03 -5.41 -0.91
CA THR A 58 8.02 -6.45 -1.23
C THR A 58 7.31 -7.74 -1.63
N TYR A 59 7.56 -8.20 -2.85
CA TYR A 59 7.13 -9.52 -3.32
C TYR A 59 8.34 -10.45 -3.44
N ASN A 60 8.40 -11.48 -2.58
CA ASN A 60 9.35 -12.57 -2.75
C ASN A 60 8.78 -13.57 -3.76
N TRP A 61 9.54 -13.92 -4.79
CA TRP A 61 9.03 -14.69 -5.92
C TRP A 61 8.55 -16.07 -5.49
N GLY A 62 7.29 -16.38 -5.82
CA GLY A 62 6.65 -17.66 -5.47
C GLY A 62 6.10 -17.73 -4.05
N VAL A 63 6.17 -16.64 -3.26
CA VAL A 63 5.55 -16.56 -1.92
C VAL A 63 4.28 -15.73 -2.01
N ASP A 64 3.13 -16.37 -1.91
CA ASP A 64 1.81 -15.77 -2.14
C ASP A 64 1.04 -15.40 -0.84
N LYS A 65 1.57 -15.76 0.33
CA LYS A 65 0.94 -15.51 1.63
C LYS A 65 1.94 -15.32 2.76
N TYR A 66 1.58 -14.45 3.70
CA TYR A 66 2.30 -14.23 4.96
C TYR A 66 1.32 -14.26 6.13
N GLU A 67 1.82 -14.60 7.32
CA GLU A 67 1.10 -14.39 8.56
C GLU A 67 1.30 -12.94 9.01
N LEU A 68 0.21 -12.19 9.22
CA LEU A 68 0.27 -10.80 9.67
C LEU A 68 0.75 -10.68 11.13
N GLY A 69 0.48 -11.70 11.95
CA GLY A 69 0.66 -11.64 13.40
C GLY A 69 -0.31 -10.65 14.06
N THR A 70 -0.02 -10.27 15.31
CA THR A 70 -0.89 -9.39 16.12
C THR A 70 -0.20 -8.11 16.59
N ALA A 71 1.02 -7.85 16.12
CA ALA A 71 1.80 -6.67 16.52
C ALA A 71 1.50 -5.44 15.65
N TYR A 72 1.42 -5.62 14.32
CA TYR A 72 1.19 -4.54 13.39
C TYR A 72 -0.30 -4.19 13.30
N GLY A 73 -0.65 -2.94 13.55
CA GLY A 73 -2.03 -2.46 13.54
C GLY A 73 -2.52 -2.02 12.16
N HIS A 74 -2.12 -0.83 11.72
CA HIS A 74 -2.55 -0.23 10.46
C HIS A 74 -1.64 0.95 10.05
N ILE A 75 -1.80 1.41 8.82
CA ILE A 75 -1.36 2.73 8.35
C ILE A 75 -2.60 3.63 8.37
N ALA A 76 -2.45 4.87 8.84
CA ALA A 76 -3.51 5.86 8.79
C ALA A 76 -3.25 6.85 7.65
N LEU A 77 -4.29 7.15 6.87
CA LEU A 77 -4.27 8.16 5.82
C LEU A 77 -5.22 9.28 6.20
N SER A 78 -4.79 10.53 6.05
CA SER A 78 -5.66 11.69 6.19
C SER A 78 -6.39 11.93 4.87
N VAL A 79 -7.68 12.25 4.95
CA VAL A 79 -8.54 12.60 3.82
C VAL A 79 -9.46 13.75 4.22
N ASP A 80 -9.88 14.57 3.27
CA ASP A 80 -10.76 15.70 3.55
C ASP A 80 -12.15 15.26 4.02
N ASN A 81 -12.66 14.15 3.48
CA ASN A 81 -13.95 13.56 3.84
C ASN A 81 -13.86 12.03 3.87
N ALA A 82 -13.89 11.46 5.07
CA ALA A 82 -13.77 10.01 5.28
C ALA A 82 -14.95 9.23 4.69
N ALA A 83 -16.18 9.76 4.75
CA ALA A 83 -17.36 9.08 4.21
C ALA A 83 -17.30 8.99 2.67
N GLU A 84 -16.89 10.08 2.01
CA GLU A 84 -16.69 10.09 0.56
C GLU A 84 -15.54 9.17 0.15
N ALA A 85 -14.44 9.15 0.91
CA ALA A 85 -13.32 8.25 0.66
C ALA A 85 -13.74 6.77 0.78
N CYS A 86 -14.48 6.40 1.82
CA CYS A 86 -15.00 5.03 1.98
C CYS A 86 -15.89 4.61 0.81
N GLU A 87 -16.74 5.52 0.30
CA GLU A 87 -17.61 5.21 -0.83
C GLU A 87 -16.81 5.01 -2.13
N LYS A 88 -15.83 5.87 -2.42
CA LYS A 88 -14.92 5.69 -3.56
C LYS A 88 -14.14 4.38 -3.47
N ILE A 89 -13.65 4.03 -2.28
CA ILE A 89 -12.95 2.75 -2.03
C ILE A 89 -13.87 1.58 -2.37
N ARG A 90 -15.12 1.59 -1.91
CA ARG A 90 -16.12 0.54 -2.19
C ARG A 90 -16.41 0.42 -3.68
N GLN A 91 -16.62 1.54 -4.36
CA GLN A 91 -16.89 1.57 -5.81
C GLN A 91 -15.73 1.02 -6.64
N ASN A 92 -14.50 1.21 -6.18
CA ASN A 92 -13.29 0.68 -6.82
C ASN A 92 -12.94 -0.76 -6.36
N GLY A 93 -13.82 -1.45 -5.64
CA GLY A 93 -13.65 -2.84 -5.23
C GLY A 93 -12.84 -3.05 -3.96
N GLY A 94 -12.57 -1.99 -3.20
CA GLY A 94 -11.95 -2.07 -1.87
C GLY A 94 -12.95 -2.50 -0.78
N ASN A 95 -12.43 -3.14 0.26
CA ASN A 95 -13.24 -3.59 1.39
C ASN A 95 -13.20 -2.58 2.54
N VAL A 96 -14.35 -1.95 2.83
CA VAL A 96 -14.52 -1.08 3.99
C VAL A 96 -14.97 -1.92 5.18
N THR A 97 -14.10 -2.10 6.18
CA THR A 97 -14.35 -2.95 7.35
C THR A 97 -14.98 -2.21 8.53
N ARG A 98 -14.92 -0.88 8.53
CA ARG A 98 -15.56 0.01 9.51
C ARG A 98 -16.01 1.27 8.81
N GLU A 99 -17.31 1.60 8.90
CA GLU A 99 -17.85 2.81 8.28
C GLU A 99 -17.31 4.08 8.93
N ALA A 100 -17.16 5.13 8.12
CA ALA A 100 -16.85 6.46 8.60
C ALA A 100 -18.01 6.98 9.46
N VAL A 101 -17.71 7.39 10.69
CA VAL A 101 -18.67 8.09 11.54
C VAL A 101 -18.58 9.57 11.16
N ARG A 102 -19.73 10.22 10.95
CA ARG A 102 -19.82 11.63 10.56
C ARG A 102 -18.98 12.56 11.44
#